data_AF-A0A916B0S9-F1
#
_entry.id   AF-A0A916B0S9-F1
#
_cell.length_a   1.000
_cell.length_b   1.000
_cell.length_c   1.000
_cell.angle_alpha   90.00
_cell.angle_beta   90.00
_cell.angle_gamma   90.00
#
_symmetry.space_group_name_H-M   'P 1'
#
loop_
_entity.id
_entity.type
_entity.pdbx_description
1 polymer ?
#
loop_
_entity_poly.entity_id
_entity_poly.type
_entity_poly.pdbx_seq_one_letter_code
_entity_poly.pdbx_strand_id
1 'polypeptide(L)'
;MNDDSLITLIANASLPVQLVMLILLVASVFSWALMYVKRGYIRQSQAEAKTFEGRFWSGINLSDLFAQLSVRQDRRFGLEAIFENGFREFARARKAELDNSEVVRSAHRAMKVSMSREIEQLEHNLPFLATVGSVSPYVGLFGTVWGIMESFRALAGVQQATLAMVAPGISEALIATAMGLLAAIPAVVAYNKFTSEVDAMIVRYENFLEEFTGILQRQAQSPR
;
A
#
# COMPACT_ATOMS: atom_id res chain seq x y z
N MET A 1 -22.09 -40.32 -8.32
CA MET A 1 -22.35 -39.23 -7.35
C MET A 1 -21.19 -38.27 -7.43
N ASN A 2 -21.38 -37.22 -8.22
CA ASN A 2 -20.67 -35.93 -8.27
C ASN A 2 -19.16 -35.91 -8.03
N ASP A 3 -18.40 -36.20 -9.08
CA ASP A 3 -17.06 -35.63 -9.27
C ASP A 3 -17.13 -34.37 -10.18
N ASP A 4 -18.17 -33.55 -9.99
CA ASP A 4 -18.22 -32.16 -10.47
C ASP A 4 -17.36 -31.28 -9.55
N SER A 5 -16.10 -31.69 -9.38
CA SER A 5 -15.11 -30.91 -8.68
C SER A 5 -14.87 -29.62 -9.46
N LEU A 6 -14.80 -28.48 -8.80
CA LEU A 6 -14.37 -27.22 -9.43
C LEU A 6 -13.06 -27.40 -10.21
N ILE A 7 -12.22 -28.36 -9.79
CA ILE A 7 -10.97 -28.74 -10.44
C ILE A 7 -11.21 -29.42 -11.78
N THR A 8 -12.21 -30.31 -11.91
CA THR A 8 -12.55 -30.98 -13.18
C THR A 8 -13.16 -29.99 -14.18
N LEU A 9 -13.98 -29.04 -13.70
CA LEU A 9 -14.48 -27.93 -14.54
C LEU A 9 -13.33 -27.03 -15.04
N ILE A 10 -12.38 -26.68 -14.17
CA ILE A 10 -11.23 -25.87 -14.55
C ILE A 10 -10.30 -26.62 -15.52
N ALA A 11 -10.10 -27.93 -15.31
CA ALA A 11 -9.23 -28.76 -16.15
C ALA A 11 -9.78 -28.97 -17.57
N ASN A 12 -11.11 -28.91 -17.75
CA ASN A 12 -11.75 -29.04 -19.06
C ASN A 12 -11.88 -27.72 -19.83
N ALA A 13 -11.60 -26.58 -19.18
CA ALA A 13 -11.66 -25.28 -19.82
C ALA A 13 -10.60 -25.09 -20.91
N SER A 14 -10.92 -24.25 -21.89
CA SER A 14 -9.96 -23.86 -22.92
C SER A 14 -8.70 -23.23 -22.30
N LEU A 15 -7.54 -23.49 -22.90
CA LEU A 15 -6.24 -23.03 -22.40
C LEU A 15 -6.18 -21.52 -22.09
N PRO A 16 -6.79 -20.61 -22.91
CA PRO A 16 -6.85 -19.20 -22.57
C PRO A 16 -7.66 -18.89 -21.29
N VAL A 17 -8.77 -19.59 -21.05
CA VAL A 17 -9.61 -19.41 -19.86
C VAL A 17 -8.88 -19.94 -18.61
N GLN A 18 -8.17 -21.07 -18.73
CA GLN A 18 -7.32 -21.58 -17.65
C GLN A 18 -6.22 -20.59 -17.26
N LEU A 19 -5.57 -19.96 -18.24
CA LEU A 19 -4.55 -18.94 -18.00
C LEU A 19 -5.12 -17.70 -17.30
N VAL A 20 -6.30 -17.25 -17.71
CA VAL A 20 -7.03 -16.15 -17.05
C VAL A 20 -7.30 -16.48 -15.58
N MET A 21 -7.86 -17.66 -15.30
CA MET A 21 -8.16 -18.10 -13.94
C MET A 21 -6.88 -18.21 -13.08
N LEU A 22 -5.78 -18.70 -13.66
CA LEU A 22 -4.49 -18.79 -12.98
C LEU A 22 -3.93 -17.40 -12.62
N ILE A 23 -3.95 -16.45 -13.55
CA ILE A 23 -3.52 -15.07 -13.29
C ILE A 23 -4.35 -14.44 -12.18
N LEU A 24 -5.68 -14.59 -12.23
CA LEU A 24 -6.58 -14.06 -11.22
C LEU A 24 -6.33 -14.69 -9.84
N LEU A 25 -6.05 -15.99 -9.80
CA LEU A 25 -5.70 -16.69 -8.56
C LEU A 25 -4.40 -16.16 -7.97
N VAL A 26 -3.34 -16.05 -8.76
CA VAL A 26 -2.04 -15.52 -8.32
C VAL A 26 -2.18 -14.06 -7.84
N ALA A 27 -2.88 -13.23 -8.60
CA ALA A 27 -3.14 -11.83 -8.23
C ALA A 27 -3.93 -11.72 -6.92
N SER A 28 -4.93 -12.59 -6.72
CA SER A 28 -5.72 -12.65 -5.49
C SER A 28 -4.85 -13.04 -4.29
N VAL A 29 -4.08 -14.14 -4.38
CA VAL A 29 -3.20 -14.59 -3.30
C VAL A 29 -2.17 -13.52 -2.94
N PHE A 30 -1.56 -12.89 -3.95
CA PHE A 30 -0.58 -11.82 -3.71
C PHE A 30 -1.22 -10.58 -3.10
N SER A 31 -2.43 -10.20 -3.55
CA SER A 31 -3.22 -9.12 -2.95
C SER A 31 -3.48 -9.38 -1.46
N TRP A 32 -3.91 -10.59 -1.09
CA TRP A 32 -4.11 -10.97 0.31
C TRP A 32 -2.83 -10.89 1.14
N ALA A 33 -1.72 -11.42 0.63
CA ALA A 33 -0.43 -11.32 1.31
C ALA A 33 -0.04 -9.85 1.58
N LEU A 34 -0.16 -8.99 0.56
CA LEU A 34 0.12 -7.56 0.70
C LEU A 34 -0.82 -6.87 1.68
N MET A 35 -2.11 -7.22 1.70
CA MET A 35 -3.08 -6.66 2.65
C MET A 35 -2.68 -6.93 4.11
N TYR A 36 -2.23 -8.16 4.42
CA TYR A 36 -1.79 -8.51 5.78
C TYR A 36 -0.52 -7.76 6.19
N VAL A 37 0.48 -7.73 5.31
CA VAL A 37 1.75 -7.02 5.57
C VAL A 37 1.48 -5.53 5.77
N LYS A 38 0.67 -4.91 4.89
CA LYS A 38 0.38 -3.48 4.95
C LYS A 38 -0.37 -3.09 6.21
N ARG A 39 -1.35 -3.90 6.62
CA ARG A 39 -2.09 -3.70 7.86
C ARG A 39 -1.18 -3.74 9.09
N GLY A 40 -0.21 -4.65 9.12
CA GLY A 40 0.80 -4.71 10.19
C GLY A 40 1.66 -3.45 10.22
N TYR A 41 2.20 -3.06 9.06
CA TYR A 41 3.05 -1.88 8.92
C TYR A 41 2.35 -0.60 9.38
N ILE A 42 1.15 -0.30 8.87
CA ILE A 42 0.39 0.91 9.24
C ILE A 42 0.09 0.96 10.74
N ARG A 43 -0.33 -0.18 11.33
CA ARG A 43 -0.61 -0.26 12.77
C ARG A 43 0.64 0.01 13.61
N GLN A 44 1.78 -0.55 13.20
CA GLN A 44 3.04 -0.31 13.87
C GLN A 44 3.43 1.18 13.77
N SER A 45 3.39 1.77 12.57
CA SER A 45 3.69 3.20 12.37
C SER A 45 2.78 4.11 13.18
N GLN A 46 1.48 3.79 13.30
CA GLN A 46 0.54 4.54 14.13
C GLN A 46 0.88 4.47 15.62
N ALA A 47 1.18 3.27 16.11
CA ALA A 47 1.54 3.04 17.51
C ALA A 47 2.85 3.76 17.86
N GLU A 48 3.87 3.64 17.02
CA GLU A 48 5.18 4.26 17.26
C GLU A 48 5.11 5.78 17.18
N ALA A 49 4.39 6.33 16.20
CA ALA A 49 4.18 7.78 16.14
C ALA A 49 3.45 8.29 17.39
N LYS A 50 2.49 7.53 17.97
CA LYS A 50 1.81 7.91 19.23
C LYS A 50 2.74 7.89 20.42
N THR A 51 3.58 6.86 20.53
CA THR A 51 4.60 6.75 21.58
C THR A 51 5.65 7.86 21.46
N PHE A 52 6.08 8.20 20.24
CA PHE A 52 7.04 9.27 20.01
C PHE A 52 6.46 10.64 20.35
N GLU A 53 5.28 10.99 19.84
CA GLU A 53 4.63 12.26 20.18
C GLU A 53 4.43 12.43 21.68
N GLY A 54 3.97 11.38 22.38
CA GLY A 54 3.81 11.43 23.83
C GLY A 54 5.11 11.79 24.57
N ARG A 55 6.26 11.29 24.08
CA ARG A 55 7.58 11.65 24.63
C ARG A 55 8.03 13.05 24.19
N PHE A 56 7.82 13.41 22.93
CA PHE A 56 8.19 14.72 22.41
C PHE A 56 7.45 15.85 23.14
N TRP A 57 6.16 15.67 23.39
CA TRP A 57 5.29 16.65 24.07
C TRP A 57 5.33 16.58 25.60
N SER A 58 6.06 15.64 26.20
CA SER A 58 6.18 15.54 27.66
C SER A 58 7.10 16.61 28.28
N GLY A 59 7.67 17.50 27.47
CA GLY A 59 8.61 18.54 27.92
C GLY A 59 10.05 18.05 28.12
N ILE A 60 10.40 16.88 27.56
CA ILE A 60 11.80 16.42 27.52
C ILE A 60 12.68 17.39 26.72
N ASN A 61 13.94 17.54 27.11
CA ASN A 61 14.89 18.32 26.32
C ASN A 61 15.12 17.66 24.95
N LEU A 62 15.04 18.44 23.88
CA LEU A 62 15.24 17.94 22.51
C LEU A 62 16.61 17.30 22.29
N SER A 63 17.64 17.81 22.96
CA SER A 63 19.01 17.27 22.87
C SER A 63 19.09 15.88 23.52
N ASP A 64 18.40 15.68 24.64
CA ASP A 64 18.33 14.38 25.32
C ASP A 64 17.53 13.38 24.49
N LEU A 65 16.40 13.82 23.93
CA LEU A 65 15.59 13.01 23.02
C LEU A 65 16.40 12.58 21.79
N PHE A 66 17.16 13.51 21.20
CA PHE A 66 18.06 13.22 20.08
C PHE A 66 19.18 12.26 20.45
N ALA A 67 19.79 12.40 21.63
CA ALA A 67 20.83 11.50 22.11
C ALA A 67 20.29 10.07 22.31
N GLN A 68 19.12 9.93 22.94
CA GLN A 68 18.46 8.63 23.13
C GLN A 68 18.14 7.94 21.80
N LEU A 69 17.65 8.70 20.83
CA LEU A 69 17.38 8.17 19.49
C LEU A 69 18.67 7.81 18.77
N SER A 70 19.71 8.65 18.86
CA SER A 70 20.99 8.46 18.17
C SER A 70 21.72 7.16 18.54
N VAL A 71 21.52 6.66 19.77
CA VAL A 71 22.17 5.44 20.30
C VAL A 71 21.44 4.15 19.86
N ARG A 72 20.16 4.23 19.46
CA ARG A 72 19.43 3.04 19.00
C ARG A 72 19.98 2.54 17.66
N GLN A 73 20.25 1.24 17.59
CA GLN A 73 20.73 0.54 16.38
C GLN A 73 19.60 0.19 15.39
N ASP A 74 18.33 0.22 15.84
CA ASP A 74 17.19 -0.06 14.98
C ASP A 74 16.99 1.03 13.92
N ARG A 75 16.48 0.63 12.74
CA ARG A 75 16.01 1.57 11.73
C ARG A 75 14.89 2.42 12.31
N ARG A 76 15.07 3.73 12.24
CA ARG A 76 14.07 4.73 12.64
C ARG A 76 13.14 4.98 11.48
N PHE A 77 11.87 5.17 11.77
CA PHE A 77 10.83 5.43 10.77
C PHE A 77 9.78 6.39 11.32
N GLY A 78 8.95 6.91 10.43
CA GLY A 78 7.94 7.91 10.70
C GLY A 78 8.49 9.15 11.40
N LEU A 79 7.82 9.57 12.48
CA LEU A 79 8.14 10.81 13.19
C LEU A 79 9.55 10.81 13.82
N GLU A 80 10.06 9.65 14.28
CA GLU A 80 11.42 9.57 14.85
C GLU A 80 12.47 9.93 13.80
N ALA A 81 12.31 9.43 12.57
CA ALA A 81 13.21 9.73 11.47
C ALA A 81 13.14 11.21 11.05
N ILE A 82 11.93 11.79 11.00
CA ILE A 82 11.73 13.21 10.67
C ILE A 82 12.40 14.10 11.71
N PHE A 83 12.14 13.84 13.00
CA PHE A 83 12.73 14.57 14.11
C PHE A 83 14.26 14.51 14.09
N GLU A 84 14.83 13.31 13.96
CA GLU A 84 16.27 13.12 13.99
C GLU A 84 16.96 13.87 12.85
N ASN A 85 16.47 13.71 11.61
CA ASN A 85 17.08 14.37 10.46
C ASN A 85 16.96 15.90 10.57
N GLY A 86 15.83 16.40 11.06
CA GLY A 86 15.64 17.83 11.32
C GLY A 86 16.57 18.36 12.39
N PHE A 87 16.60 17.72 13.56
CA PHE A 87 17.42 18.17 14.69
C PHE A 87 18.92 18.03 14.42
N ARG A 88 19.34 16.99 13.71
CA ARG A 88 20.73 16.82 13.26
C ARG A 88 21.18 17.98 12.40
N GLU A 89 20.39 18.36 11.41
CA GLU A 89 20.74 19.47 10.52
C GLU A 89 20.67 20.81 11.26
N PHE A 90 19.69 21.01 12.14
CA PHE A 90 19.62 22.16 13.03
C PHE A 90 20.90 22.31 13.87
N ALA A 91 21.32 21.24 14.56
CA ALA A 91 22.51 21.25 15.40
C ALA A 91 23.79 21.50 14.58
N ARG A 92 23.89 20.92 13.39
CA ARG A 92 25.01 21.11 12.46
C ARG A 92 25.08 22.56 11.96
N ALA A 93 23.96 23.12 11.51
CA ALA A 93 23.87 24.49 11.01
C ALA A 93 24.17 25.53 12.11
N ARG A 94 23.65 25.30 13.33
CA ARG A 94 23.92 26.16 14.49
C ARG A 94 25.39 26.12 14.90
N LYS A 95 26.04 24.94 14.83
CA LYS A 95 27.49 24.78 15.07
C LYS A 95 28.34 25.45 14.00
N ALA A 96 27.85 25.52 12.77
CA ALA A 96 28.49 26.24 11.67
C ALA A 96 28.25 27.78 11.72
N GLU A 97 27.57 28.28 12.76
CA GLU A 97 27.29 29.70 12.97
C GLU A 97 26.54 30.37 11.81
N LEU A 98 25.70 29.59 11.13
CA LEU A 98 24.79 30.13 10.13
C LEU A 98 23.77 31.08 10.78
N ASP A 99 23.22 31.99 9.99
CA ASP A 99 22.13 32.86 10.43
C ASP A 99 20.93 32.03 10.93
N ASN A 100 20.20 32.54 11.92
CA ASN A 100 19.09 31.84 12.54
C ASN A 100 18.02 31.42 11.52
N SER A 101 17.78 32.23 10.48
CA SER A 101 16.84 31.88 9.41
C SER A 101 17.34 30.70 8.57
N GLU A 102 18.64 30.63 8.30
CA GLU A 102 19.28 29.55 7.55
C GLU A 102 19.33 28.24 8.35
N VAL A 103 19.58 28.32 9.65
CA VAL A 103 19.55 27.17 10.57
C VAL A 103 18.17 26.51 10.57
N VAL A 104 17.10 27.29 10.70
CA VAL A 104 15.73 26.76 10.67
C VAL A 104 15.39 26.23 9.28
N ARG A 105 15.75 26.96 8.22
CA ARG A 105 15.43 26.57 6.83
C ARG A 105 16.10 25.26 6.42
N SER A 106 17.37 25.06 6.81
CA SER A 106 18.10 23.82 6.55
C SER A 106 17.47 22.64 7.29
N ALA A 107 17.12 22.80 8.57
CA ALA A 107 16.41 21.80 9.36
C ALA A 107 15.05 21.45 8.75
N HIS A 108 14.24 22.45 8.38
CA HIS A 108 12.94 22.24 7.73
C HIS A 108 13.08 21.47 6.41
N ARG A 109 14.08 21.79 5.59
CA ARG A 109 14.36 21.05 4.35
C ARG A 109 14.71 19.59 4.64
N ALA A 110 15.56 19.33 5.63
CA ALA A 110 15.92 17.97 6.04
C ALA A 110 14.69 17.17 6.52
N MET A 111 13.80 17.81 7.29
CA MET A 111 12.54 17.21 7.72
C MET A 111 11.62 16.88 6.54
N LYS A 112 11.43 17.80 5.58
CA LYS A 112 10.60 17.53 4.39
C LYS A 112 11.14 16.38 3.55
N VAL A 113 12.46 16.28 3.37
CA VAL A 113 13.08 15.16 2.66
C VAL A 113 12.86 13.84 3.41
N SER A 114 13.02 13.84 4.74
CA SER A 114 12.74 12.65 5.55
C SER A 114 11.27 12.26 5.45
N MET A 115 10.36 13.22 5.58
CA MET A 115 8.91 13.00 5.47
C MET A 115 8.56 12.36 4.13
N SER A 116 9.07 12.89 3.01
CA SER A 116 8.82 12.31 1.68
C SER A 116 9.23 10.84 1.58
N ARG A 117 10.34 10.44 2.21
CA ARG A 117 10.81 9.04 2.23
C ARG A 117 9.93 8.14 3.09
N GLU A 118 9.38 8.68 4.18
CA GLU A 118 8.44 7.93 5.03
C GLU A 118 7.09 7.76 4.33
N ILE A 119 6.62 8.78 3.59
CA ILE A 119 5.40 8.72 2.77
C ILE A 119 5.56 7.65 1.69
N GLU A 120 6.68 7.63 0.96
CA GLU A 120 6.94 6.62 -0.07
C GLU A 120 6.84 5.19 0.49
N GLN A 121 7.36 4.95 1.69
CA GLN A 121 7.25 3.65 2.37
C GLN A 121 5.80 3.35 2.81
N LEU A 122 5.07 4.36 3.28
CA LEU A 122 3.65 4.24 3.62
C LEU A 122 2.75 4.03 2.41
N GLU A 123 3.13 4.46 1.22
CA GLU A 123 2.36 4.24 -0.02
C GLU A 123 2.77 2.94 -0.73
N HIS A 124 3.92 2.37 -0.38
CA HIS A 124 4.44 1.16 -1.01
C HIS A 124 3.39 0.03 -1.05
N ASN A 125 3.28 -0.64 -2.19
CA ASN A 125 2.30 -1.69 -2.52
C ASN A 125 0.82 -1.25 -2.69
N LEU A 126 0.42 -0.02 -2.33
CA LEU A 126 -0.95 0.46 -2.59
C LEU A 126 -1.28 0.51 -4.09
N PRO A 127 -0.37 0.95 -4.99
CA PRO A 127 -0.65 0.94 -6.43
C PRO A 127 -0.99 -0.45 -6.96
N PHE A 128 -0.35 -1.51 -6.43
CA PHE A 128 -0.67 -2.88 -6.83
C PHE A 128 -2.09 -3.27 -6.45
N LEU A 129 -2.54 -2.96 -5.23
CA LEU A 129 -3.93 -3.22 -4.81
C LEU A 129 -4.93 -2.44 -5.69
N ALA A 130 -4.61 -1.20 -6.06
CA ALA A 130 -5.42 -0.41 -6.98
C ALA A 130 -5.49 -1.04 -8.39
N THR A 131 -4.36 -1.54 -8.90
CA THR A 131 -4.31 -2.24 -10.19
C THR A 131 -5.12 -3.54 -10.15
N VAL A 132 -4.94 -4.39 -9.13
CA VAL A 132 -5.72 -5.62 -8.99
C VAL A 132 -7.21 -5.29 -8.87
N GLY A 133 -7.56 -4.29 -8.07
CA GLY A 133 -8.94 -3.85 -7.89
C GLY A 133 -9.61 -3.35 -9.17
N SER A 134 -8.88 -2.62 -10.02
CA SER A 134 -9.41 -2.03 -11.25
C SER A 134 -9.37 -2.97 -12.46
N VAL A 135 -8.35 -3.83 -12.57
CA VAL A 135 -8.09 -4.63 -13.78
C VAL A 135 -8.68 -6.04 -13.69
N SER A 136 -8.76 -6.65 -12.49
CA SER A 136 -9.26 -8.03 -12.34
C SER A 136 -10.67 -8.28 -12.91
N PRO A 137 -11.65 -7.35 -12.79
CA PRO A 137 -12.97 -7.55 -13.41
C PRO A 137 -12.89 -7.66 -14.93
N TYR A 138 -12.03 -6.86 -15.57
CA TYR A 138 -11.84 -6.89 -17.02
C TYR A 138 -11.12 -8.16 -17.49
N VAL A 139 -10.16 -8.65 -16.70
CA VAL A 139 -9.50 -9.93 -16.97
C VAL A 139 -10.49 -11.09 -16.86
N GLY A 140 -11.36 -11.08 -15.86
CA GLY A 140 -12.45 -12.06 -15.73
C GLY A 140 -13.45 -11.99 -16.90
N LEU A 141 -13.88 -10.78 -17.27
CA LEU A 141 -14.75 -10.54 -18.43
C LEU A 141 -14.14 -11.07 -19.72
N PHE A 142 -12.85 -10.84 -19.94
CA PHE A 142 -12.12 -11.38 -21.08
C PHE A 142 -12.18 -12.91 -21.12
N GLY A 143 -11.96 -13.58 -19.98
CA GLY A 143 -12.10 -15.04 -19.87
C GLY A 143 -13.51 -15.52 -20.24
N THR A 144 -14.55 -14.82 -19.77
CA THR A 144 -15.93 -15.16 -20.13
C THR A 144 -16.22 -14.98 -21.62
N VAL A 145 -15.81 -13.85 -22.22
CA VAL A 145 -15.99 -13.59 -23.65
C VAL A 145 -15.28 -14.65 -24.49
N TRP A 146 -14.06 -15.01 -24.11
CA TRP A 146 -13.30 -16.03 -24.82
C TRP A 146 -13.93 -17.42 -24.71
N GLY A 147 -14.33 -17.85 -23.51
CA GLY A 147 -14.96 -19.16 -23.30
C GLY A 147 -16.30 -19.30 -24.02
N ILE A 148 -17.11 -18.24 -24.04
CA ILE A 148 -18.35 -18.21 -24.83
C ILE A 148 -18.05 -18.31 -26.34
N MET A 149 -17.07 -17.53 -26.83
CA MET A 149 -16.65 -17.59 -28.25
C MET A 149 -16.21 -19.00 -28.65
N GLU A 150 -15.41 -19.67 -27.82
CA GLU A 150 -14.94 -21.04 -28.10
C GLU A 150 -16.08 -22.05 -28.07
N SER A 151 -17.03 -21.90 -27.13
CA SER A 151 -18.24 -22.73 -27.07
C SER A 151 -19.08 -22.62 -28.35
N PHE A 152 -19.22 -21.41 -28.91
CA PHE A 152 -19.93 -21.21 -30.19
C PHE A 152 -19.14 -21.72 -31.40
N ARG A 153 -17.81 -21.62 -31.39
CA ARG A 153 -16.97 -22.19 -32.47
C ARG A 153 -17.09 -23.70 -32.55
N ALA A 154 -17.17 -24.39 -31.41
CA ALA A 154 -17.40 -25.83 -31.35
C ALA A 154 -18.72 -26.26 -32.03
N LEU A 155 -19.72 -25.37 -32.11
CA LEU A 155 -20.99 -25.63 -32.79
C LEU A 155 -20.94 -25.41 -34.32
N ALA A 156 -19.91 -24.75 -34.86
CA ALA A 156 -19.89 -24.36 -36.28
C ALA A 156 -19.82 -25.55 -37.27
N GLY A 157 -19.50 -26.76 -36.79
CA GLY A 157 -19.37 -27.98 -37.60
C GLY A 157 -20.39 -29.08 -37.30
N VAL A 158 -21.33 -28.90 -36.38
CA VAL A 158 -22.30 -29.94 -35.99
C VAL A 158 -23.64 -29.74 -36.71
N GLN A 159 -24.19 -30.84 -37.25
CA GLN A 159 -25.47 -30.82 -37.98
C GLN A 159 -26.68 -30.50 -37.09
N GLN A 160 -26.61 -30.83 -35.79
CA GLN A 160 -27.68 -30.55 -34.82
C GLN A 160 -27.10 -30.02 -33.52
N ALA A 161 -27.19 -28.69 -33.33
CA ALA A 161 -26.76 -28.02 -32.11
C ALA A 161 -27.74 -28.29 -30.96
N THR A 162 -27.24 -28.56 -29.76
CA THR A 162 -28.04 -28.71 -28.54
C THR A 162 -27.42 -27.88 -27.41
N LEU A 163 -28.27 -27.38 -26.49
CA LEU A 163 -27.80 -26.59 -25.34
C LEU A 163 -26.82 -27.37 -24.45
N ALA A 164 -27.00 -28.70 -24.34
CA ALA A 164 -26.12 -29.56 -23.57
C ALA A 164 -24.67 -29.55 -24.09
N MET A 165 -24.44 -29.29 -25.37
CA MET A 165 -23.09 -29.24 -25.95
C MET A 165 -22.31 -27.97 -25.58
N VAL A 166 -22.99 -26.84 -25.30
CA VAL A 166 -22.33 -25.57 -24.96
C VAL A 166 -22.41 -25.20 -23.48
N ALA A 167 -23.33 -25.81 -22.73
CA ALA A 167 -23.54 -25.52 -21.32
C ALA A 167 -22.26 -25.63 -20.47
N PRO A 168 -21.40 -26.66 -20.64
CA PRO A 168 -20.14 -26.75 -19.88
C PRO A 168 -19.21 -25.57 -20.13
N GLY A 169 -18.92 -25.25 -21.40
CA GLY A 169 -17.99 -24.17 -21.77
C GLY A 169 -18.48 -22.78 -21.36
N ILE A 170 -19.79 -22.53 -21.41
CA ILE A 170 -20.39 -21.29 -20.90
C ILE A 170 -20.27 -21.21 -19.37
N SER A 171 -20.54 -22.30 -18.65
CA SER A 171 -20.42 -22.35 -17.19
C SER A 171 -18.99 -22.06 -16.72
N GLU A 172 -18.00 -22.66 -17.37
CA GLU A 172 -16.58 -22.40 -17.10
C GLU A 172 -16.20 -20.94 -17.37
N ALA A 173 -16.71 -20.37 -18.48
CA ALA A 173 -16.48 -18.98 -18.81
C ALA A 173 -17.02 -18.03 -17.71
N LEU A 174 -18.19 -18.35 -17.12
CA LEU A 174 -18.79 -17.54 -16.05
C LEU A 174 -17.98 -17.58 -14.75
N ILE A 175 -17.28 -18.69 -14.46
CA ILE A 175 -16.38 -18.79 -13.30
C ILE A 175 -15.23 -17.77 -13.41
N ALA A 176 -14.69 -17.52 -14.61
CA ALA A 176 -13.62 -16.55 -14.80
C ALA A 176 -14.04 -15.12 -14.34
N THR A 177 -15.25 -14.69 -14.67
CA THR A 177 -15.79 -13.39 -14.19
C THR A 177 -16.01 -13.40 -12.67
N ALA A 178 -16.56 -14.48 -12.12
CA ALA A 178 -16.74 -14.60 -10.67
C ALA A 178 -15.39 -14.51 -9.93
N MET A 179 -14.35 -15.18 -10.42
CA MET A 179 -12.99 -15.07 -9.88
C MET A 179 -12.42 -13.65 -10.01
N GLY A 180 -12.68 -12.97 -11.13
CA GLY A 180 -12.28 -11.58 -11.34
C GLY A 180 -12.85 -10.64 -10.27
N LEU A 181 -14.14 -10.80 -9.96
CA LEU A 181 -14.81 -10.04 -8.89
C LEU A 181 -14.30 -10.41 -7.50
N LEU A 182 -14.07 -11.70 -7.23
CA LEU A 182 -13.53 -12.16 -5.95
C LEU A 182 -12.10 -11.65 -5.69
N ALA A 183 -11.29 -11.46 -6.73
CA ALA A 183 -9.98 -10.82 -6.62
C ALA A 183 -10.09 -9.29 -6.46
N ALA A 184 -10.99 -8.66 -7.21
CA ALA A 184 -11.14 -7.19 -7.26
C ALA A 184 -11.71 -6.59 -5.97
N ILE A 185 -12.83 -7.14 -5.47
CA ILE A 185 -13.60 -6.51 -4.39
C ILE A 185 -12.76 -6.35 -3.11
N PRO A 186 -12.06 -7.39 -2.60
CA PRO A 186 -11.21 -7.24 -1.42
C PRO A 186 -10.07 -6.24 -1.66
N ALA A 187 -9.46 -6.26 -2.85
CA ALA A 187 -8.36 -5.36 -3.19
C ALA A 187 -8.79 -3.89 -3.16
N VAL A 188 -9.96 -3.56 -3.73
CA VAL A 188 -10.51 -2.19 -3.71
C VAL A 188 -10.84 -1.74 -2.29
N VAL A 189 -11.50 -2.60 -1.50
CA VAL A 189 -11.86 -2.26 -0.11
C VAL A 189 -10.60 -1.99 0.72
N ALA A 190 -9.58 -2.84 0.60
CA ALA A 190 -8.34 -2.68 1.31
C ALA A 190 -7.54 -1.46 0.83
N TYR A 191 -7.47 -1.23 -0.48
CA TYR A 191 -6.85 -0.03 -1.05
C TYR A 191 -7.47 1.23 -0.44
N ASN A 192 -8.80 1.38 -0.51
CA ASN A 192 -9.48 2.56 0.03
C ASN A 192 -9.23 2.75 1.53
N LYS A 193 -9.26 1.65 2.29
CA LYS A 193 -8.96 1.70 3.74
C LYS A 193 -7.54 2.14 4.01
N PHE A 194 -6.55 1.53 3.36
CA PHE A 194 -5.15 1.83 3.63
C PHE A 194 -4.75 3.21 3.12
N THR A 195 -5.27 3.66 1.97
CA THR A 195 -5.06 5.03 1.49
C THR A 195 -5.56 6.05 2.52
N SER A 196 -6.77 5.87 3.04
CA SER A 196 -7.29 6.77 4.10
C SER A 196 -6.44 6.76 5.38
N GLU A 197 -5.91 5.59 5.78
CA GLU A 197 -5.02 5.48 6.94
C GLU A 197 -3.64 6.11 6.70
N VAL A 198 -3.14 6.03 5.47
CA VAL A 198 -1.89 6.66 5.03
C VAL A 198 -2.06 8.17 4.97
N ASP A 199 -3.14 8.68 4.39
CA ASP A 199 -3.45 10.12 4.35
C ASP A 199 -3.51 10.72 5.76
N ALA A 200 -4.16 10.02 6.70
CA ALA A 200 -4.18 10.44 8.10
C ALA A 200 -2.77 10.49 8.72
N MET A 201 -1.87 9.60 8.32
CA MET A 201 -0.47 9.62 8.76
C MET A 201 0.32 10.76 8.12
N ILE A 202 0.08 11.06 6.84
CA ILE A 202 0.70 12.19 6.13
C ILE A 202 0.35 13.50 6.84
N VAL A 203 -0.94 13.73 7.10
CA VAL A 203 -1.41 14.93 7.84
C VAL A 203 -0.74 15.02 9.21
N ARG A 204 -0.58 13.90 9.91
CA ARG A 204 0.10 13.85 11.20
C ARG A 204 1.58 14.25 11.09
N TYR A 205 2.28 13.77 10.06
CA TYR A 205 3.68 14.14 9.81
C TYR A 205 3.83 15.63 9.47
N GLU A 206 2.90 16.17 8.68
CA GLU A 206 2.88 17.60 8.34
C GLU A 206 2.67 18.47 9.57
N ASN A 207 1.69 18.14 10.41
CA ASN A 207 1.44 18.86 11.67
C ASN A 207 2.67 18.84 12.58
N PHE A 208 3.27 17.66 12.79
CA PHE A 208 4.49 17.54 13.59
C PHE A 208 5.64 18.39 13.04
N LEU A 209 5.82 18.39 11.71
CA LEU A 209 6.88 19.14 11.05
C LEU A 209 6.72 20.65 11.25
N GLU A 210 5.50 21.18 11.11
CA GLU A 210 5.20 22.60 11.33
C GLU A 210 5.42 22.99 12.79
N GLU A 211 4.89 22.20 13.73
CA GLU A 211 5.03 22.47 15.17
C GLU A 211 6.50 22.41 15.61
N PHE A 212 7.25 21.40 15.13
CA PHE A 212 8.66 21.27 15.43
C PHE A 212 9.49 22.40 14.81
N THR A 213 9.15 22.84 13.59
CA THR A 213 9.78 24.02 12.97
C THR A 213 9.58 25.26 13.82
N GLY A 214 8.38 25.47 14.38
CA GLY A 214 8.10 26.56 15.31
C GLY A 214 8.94 26.48 16.60
N ILE A 215 9.20 25.28 17.12
CA ILE A 215 10.10 25.09 18.26
C ILE A 215 11.54 25.45 17.89
N LEU A 216 12.03 24.99 16.73
CA LEU A 216 13.38 25.31 16.25
C LEU A 216 13.58 26.81 16.04
N GLN A 217 12.57 27.53 15.54
CA GLN A 217 12.61 28.99 15.41
C GLN A 217 12.83 29.69 16.75
N ARG A 218 12.06 29.32 17.79
CA ARG A 218 12.23 29.86 19.14
C ARG A 218 13.61 29.53 19.71
N GLN A 219 14.10 28.32 19.48
CA GLN A 219 15.40 27.87 19.97
C GLN A 219 16.58 28.53 19.25
N ALA A 220 16.44 28.85 17.96
CA ALA A 220 17.45 29.59 17.20
C ALA A 220 17.59 31.04 17.70
N GLN A 221 16.49 31.68 18.07
CA GLN A 221 16.47 33.05 18.60
C GLN A 221 16.95 33.17 20.05
N SER A 222 16.95 32.06 20.79
CA SER A 222 17.39 32.05 22.19
C SER A 222 18.92 32.24 22.28
N PRO A 223 19.40 33.14 23.16
CA PRO A 223 20.84 33.33 23.38
C PRO A 223 21.54 32.01 23.74
N ARG A 224 22.80 31.86 23.33
CA ARG A 224 23.62 30.67 23.59
C ARG A 224 23.81 30.41 25.08
#